data_AF-A0A7J3MJM9-F1
#
_entry.id   AF-A0A7J3MJM9-F1
#
_cell.length_a   1.000
_cell.length_b   1.000
_cell.length_c   1.000
_cell.angle_alpha   90.00
_cell.angle_beta   90.00
_cell.angle_gamma   90.00
#
_symmetry.space_group_name_H-M   'P 1'
#
loop_
_entity.id
_entity.type
_entity.pdbx_description
1 polymer ?
#
loop_
_entity_poly.entity_id
_entity_poly.type
_entity_poly.pdbx_seq_one_letter_code
_entity_poly.pdbx_strand_id
1 'polypeptide(L)'
;MNLPRSIWFTTTVFLLAISIGEALFLVSLKMRLDDIEGKYLELLRNVESVTNSVNILIKYENGTKTWFNNTRIPVGWSLFNAT
;
A
#
# COMPACT_ATOMS: atom_id res chain seq x y z
N MET A 1 43.46 -6.99 30.50
CA MET A 1 43.60 -8.31 29.84
C MET A 1 43.49 -8.05 28.34
N ASN A 2 44.62 -8.01 27.62
CA ASN A 2 44.65 -7.60 26.22
C ASN A 2 44.31 -8.82 25.33
N LEU A 3 43.21 -8.73 24.58
CA LEU A 3 42.83 -9.75 23.62
C LEU A 3 43.86 -9.80 22.46
N PRO A 4 44.26 -10.99 22.00
CA PRO A 4 45.19 -11.13 20.89
C PRO A 4 44.64 -10.48 19.62
N ARG A 5 45.54 -9.86 18.84
CA ARG A 5 45.23 -9.08 17.63
C ARG A 5 44.37 -9.85 16.59
N SER A 6 44.49 -11.17 16.55
CA SER A 6 43.70 -12.06 15.68
C SER A 6 42.21 -12.10 16.03
N ILE A 7 41.86 -11.96 17.31
CA ILE A 7 40.46 -11.97 17.76
C ILE A 7 39.76 -10.69 17.30
N TRP A 8 40.41 -9.53 17.47
CA TRP A 8 39.88 -8.25 16.99
C TRP A 8 39.61 -8.27 15.48
N PHE A 9 40.56 -8.79 14.70
CA PHE A 9 40.39 -8.94 13.26
C PHE A 9 39.19 -9.83 12.90
N THR A 10 39.06 -10.99 13.56
CA THR A 10 37.96 -11.93 13.32
C THR A 10 36.61 -11.31 13.67
N THR A 11 36.50 -10.64 14.81
CA THR A 11 35.27 -9.96 15.24
C THR A 11 34.88 -8.87 14.25
N THR A 12 35.84 -8.07 13.76
CA THR A 12 35.52 -7.02 12.76
C THR A 12 35.02 -7.60 11.43
N VAL A 13 35.60 -8.70 10.97
CA VAL A 13 35.16 -9.36 9.73
C VAL A 13 33.76 -9.95 9.89
N PHE A 14 33.48 -10.55 11.04
CA PHE A 14 32.16 -11.10 11.34
C PHE A 14 31.08 -10.02 11.40
N LEU A 15 31.35 -8.91 12.10
CA LEU A 15 30.42 -7.78 12.18
C LEU A 15 30.18 -7.14 10.82
N LEU A 16 31.22 -7.02 9.98
CA LEU A 16 31.10 -6.48 8.62
C LEU A 16 30.30 -7.42 7.71
N ALA A 17 30.44 -8.73 7.85
CA ALA A 17 29.63 -9.69 7.09
C ALA A 17 28.15 -9.61 7.48
N ILE A 18 27.84 -9.48 8.77
CA ILE A 18 26.47 -9.33 9.26
C ILE A 18 25.85 -8.04 8.73
N SER A 19 26.54 -6.91 8.83
CA SER A 19 25.99 -5.62 8.41
C SER A 19 25.71 -5.57 6.90
N ILE A 20 26.55 -6.20 6.08
CA ILE A 20 26.29 -6.36 4.64
C ILE A 20 25.08 -7.25 4.41
N GLY A 21 24.96 -8.37 5.14
CA GLY A 21 23.81 -9.26 5.04
C GLY A 21 22.49 -8.56 5.36
N GLU A 22 22.46 -7.80 6.45
CA GLU A 22 21.30 -6.98 6.85
C GLU A 22 20.96 -5.92 5.80
N ALA A 23 21.96 -5.21 5.27
CA ALA A 23 21.75 -4.21 4.24
C ALA A 23 21.12 -4.80 2.97
N LEU A 24 21.63 -5.95 2.51
CA LEU A 24 21.06 -6.66 1.35
C LEU A 24 19.64 -7.13 1.62
N PHE A 25 19.38 -7.66 2.82
CA PHE A 25 18.05 -8.08 3.23
C PHE A 25 17.06 -6.90 3.21
N LEU A 26 17.41 -5.77 3.80
CA LEU A 26 16.58 -4.56 3.82
C LEU A 26 16.30 -4.03 2.41
N VAL A 27 17.30 -4.01 1.53
CA VAL A 27 17.13 -3.61 0.13
C VAL A 27 16.14 -4.55 -0.58
N SER A 28 16.24 -5.86 -0.35
CA SER A 28 15.31 -6.83 -0.93
C SER A 28 13.88 -6.64 -0.44
N LEU A 29 13.69 -6.29 0.83
CA LEU A 29 12.39 -6.05 1.43
C LEU A 29 11.79 -4.75 0.89
N LYS A 30 12.60 -3.70 0.75
CA LYS A 30 12.16 -2.44 0.15
C LYS A 30 11.70 -2.62 -1.29
N MET A 31 12.45 -3.36 -2.12
CA MET A 31 12.04 -3.62 -3.51
C MET A 31 10.68 -4.33 -3.60
N ARG A 32 10.37 -5.23 -2.66
CA ARG A 32 9.05 -5.89 -2.59
C ARG A 32 7.95 -4.92 -2.17
N LEU A 33 8.23 -4.04 -1.21
CA LEU A 33 7.27 -3.02 -0.79
C LEU A 33 6.96 -2.04 -1.93
N ASP A 34 7.99 -1.55 -2.62
CA ASP A 34 7.84 -0.63 -3.74
C ASP A 34 7.04 -1.26 -4.90
N ASP A 35 7.23 -2.57 -5.17
CA ASP A 35 6.43 -3.31 -6.17
C ASP A 35 4.95 -3.45 -5.75
N ILE A 36 4.69 -3.75 -4.48
CA ILE A 36 3.33 -3.85 -3.95
C ILE A 36 2.64 -2.48 -3.99
N GLU A 37 3.33 -1.42 -3.60
CA GLU A 37 2.82 -0.06 -3.65
C GLU A 37 2.52 0.37 -5.09
N GLY A 38 3.43 0.07 -6.02
CA GLY A 38 3.22 0.31 -7.45
C GLY A 38 1.97 -0.39 -7.99
N LYS A 39 1.80 -1.69 -7.70
CA LYS A 39 0.61 -2.46 -8.09
C LYS A 39 -0.66 -1.93 -7.43
N TYR A 40 -0.60 -1.53 -6.17
CA TYR A 40 -1.74 -0.96 -5.46
C TYR A 40 -2.20 0.35 -6.10
N LEU A 41 -1.26 1.25 -6.40
CA LEU A 41 -1.54 2.52 -7.07
C LEU A 41 -2.09 2.30 -8.49
N GLU A 42 -1.54 1.32 -9.22
CA GLU A 42 -2.05 0.97 -10.54
C GLU A 42 -3.48 0.42 -10.48
N LEU A 43 -3.77 -0.48 -9.54
CA LEU A 43 -5.12 -0.98 -9.30
C LEU A 43 -6.09 0.15 -8.92
N LEU A 44 -5.66 1.05 -8.03
CA LEU A 44 -6.46 2.20 -7.64
C LEU A 44 -6.78 3.09 -8.85
N ARG A 45 -5.77 3.40 -9.67
CA ARG A 45 -5.92 4.19 -10.88
C ARG A 45 -6.82 3.50 -11.91
N ASN A 46 -6.71 2.18 -12.05
CA ASN A 46 -7.57 1.40 -12.93
C ASN A 46 -9.02 1.34 -12.44
N VAL A 47 -9.24 1.29 -11.12
CA VAL A 47 -10.59 1.37 -10.55
C VAL A 47 -11.15 2.78 -10.71
N GLU A 48 -10.36 3.82 -10.47
CA GLU A 48 -10.78 5.21 -10.64
C GLU A 48 -11.05 5.56 -12.11
N SER A 49 -10.31 4.99 -13.07
CA SER A 49 -10.58 5.22 -14.49
C SER A 49 -11.92 4.63 -14.95
N VAL A 50 -12.41 3.61 -14.25
CA VAL A 50 -13.69 2.93 -14.54
C VAL A 50 -14.77 3.22 -13.51
N THR A 51 -14.55 4.12 -12.53
CA THR A 51 -15.56 4.50 -11.53
C THR A 51 -15.63 6.02 -11.34
N ASN A 52 -16.83 6.54 -11.14
CA ASN A 52 -17.06 7.94 -10.76
C ASN A 52 -17.56 8.01 -9.31
N SER A 53 -17.12 9.03 -8.58
CA SER A 53 -17.66 9.35 -7.26
C SER A 53 -18.83 10.32 -7.40
N VAL A 54 -19.97 9.98 -6.82
CA VAL A 54 -21.17 10.81 -6.78
C VAL A 54 -21.72 10.92 -5.36
N ASN A 55 -22.42 12.00 -5.06
CA ASN A 55 -23.15 12.15 -3.80
C ASN A 55 -24.62 11.83 -4.07
N ILE A 56 -25.23 10.92 -3.30
CA ILE A 56 -26.60 10.37 -3.53
C ILE A 56 -27.53 10.64 -2.35
N LEU A 57 -28.62 11.39 -2.58
CA LEU A 57 -29.57 11.82 -1.57
C LEU A 57 -30.81 10.94 -1.73
N ILE A 58 -31.01 10.03 -0.78
CA ILE A 58 -32.16 9.15 -0.80
C ILE A 58 -33.27 9.80 0.03
N LYS A 59 -34.39 10.08 -0.62
CA LYS A 59 -35.64 10.52 0.02
C LYS A 59 -36.53 9.29 0.15
N TYR A 60 -36.85 8.92 1.38
CA TYR A 60 -37.75 7.81 1.66
C TYR A 60 -39.20 8.30 1.74
N GLU A 61 -40.16 7.43 1.40
CA GLU A 61 -41.60 7.72 1.45
C GLU A 61 -42.09 8.13 2.85
N ASN A 62 -41.35 7.78 3.90
CA ASN A 62 -41.63 8.19 5.29
C ASN A 62 -41.12 9.61 5.63
N GLY A 63 -40.64 10.38 4.64
CA GLY A 63 -40.13 11.74 4.81
C GLY A 63 -38.66 11.84 5.25
N THR A 64 -37.99 10.73 5.54
CA THR A 64 -36.57 10.70 5.90
C THR A 64 -35.69 11.02 4.69
N LYS A 65 -34.63 11.82 4.88
CA LYS A 65 -33.63 12.12 3.85
C LYS A 65 -32.26 11.71 4.35
N THR A 66 -31.59 10.81 3.63
CA THR A 66 -30.24 10.35 4.00
C THR A 66 -29.27 10.70 2.89
N TRP A 67 -28.14 11.30 3.28
CA TRP A 67 -27.12 11.75 2.35
C TRP A 67 -25.96 10.75 2.32
N PHE A 68 -25.66 10.20 1.15
CA PHE A 68 -24.54 9.28 0.95
C PHE A 68 -23.48 9.96 0.10
N ASN A 69 -22.42 10.41 0.75
CA ASN A 69 -21.33 11.09 0.09
C ASN A 69 -20.31 10.09 -0.47
N ASN A 70 -19.68 10.45 -1.57
CA ASN A 70 -18.56 9.71 -2.16
C ASN A 70 -18.90 8.26 -2.55
N THR A 71 -20.11 8.04 -3.04
CA THR A 71 -20.53 6.73 -3.54
C THR A 71 -19.83 6.46 -4.88
N ARG A 72 -19.09 5.36 -5.00
CA ARG A 72 -18.42 4.97 -6.24
C ARG A 72 -19.38 4.16 -7.13
N ILE A 73 -19.59 4.62 -8.34
CA ILE A 73 -20.38 3.93 -9.37
C ILE A 73 -19.53 3.67 -10.62
N PRO A 74 -19.63 2.50 -11.28
CA PRO A 74 -18.92 2.26 -12.53
C PRO A 74 -19.27 3.27 -13.62
N VAL A 75 -18.31 3.64 -14.46
CA VAL A 75 -18.52 4.47 -15.65
C VAL A 75 -19.46 3.74 -16.61
N GLY A 76 -20.52 4.41 -17.05
CA GLY A 76 -21.56 3.82 -17.92
C GLY A 76 -22.73 3.18 -17.15
N TRP A 77 -22.66 3.09 -15.83
CA TRP A 77 -23.82 2.73 -15.00
C TRP A 77 -24.61 3.98 -14.61
N SER A 78 -25.92 3.92 -14.79
CA SER A 78 -26.84 4.88 -14.21
C SER A 78 -27.31 4.40 -12.83
N LEU A 79 -27.77 5.31 -11.97
CA LEU A 79 -28.41 4.95 -10.69
C LEU A 79 -29.58 3.96 -10.88
N PHE A 80 -30.25 3.98 -12.04
CA PHE A 80 -31.31 3.04 -12.39
C PHE A 80 -30.82 1.61 -12.64
N ASN A 81 -29.55 1.41 -13.02
CA ASN A 81 -28.97 0.06 -13.13
C ASN A 81 -28.43 -0.44 -11.78
N ALA A 82 -28.21 0.45 -10.82
CA ALA A 82 -27.61 0.14 -9.53
C ALA A 82 -28.64 -0.16 -8.42
N THR A 83 -29.92 0.15 -8.67
CA THR A 83 -31.09 -0.17 -7.83
C THR A 83 -31.88 -1.31 -8.41
#